data_AF-A0A4U0H8V8-F1
#
_entry.id   AF-A0A4U0H8V8-F1
#
_cell.length_a   1.000
_cell.length_b   1.000
_cell.length_c   1.000
_cell.angle_alpha   90.00
_cell.angle_beta   90.00
_cell.angle_gamma   90.00
#
_symmetry.space_group_name_H-M   'P 1'
#
loop_
_entity.id
_entity.type
_entity.pdbx_description
1 polymer ?
#
loop_
_entity_poly.entity_id
_entity_poly.type
_entity_poly.pdbx_seq_one_letter_code
_entity_poly.pdbx_strand_id
1 'polypeptide(L)'
;MRNSLIQGLLIGAIAPLIAFLLTVYTDLEIVLSSDKPIFLYVVAAAVNLIMTRILFKRGYETTGRGVVLITFIGALLLVFGTKLKI
;
A
#
# COMPACT_ATOMS: atom_id res chain seq x y z
N MET A 1 18.26 10.48 -4.54
CA MET A 1 16.80 10.59 -4.24
C MET A 1 16.59 11.85 -3.43
N ARG A 2 15.50 12.60 -3.65
CA ARG A 2 15.23 13.82 -2.89
C ARG A 2 14.50 13.41 -1.61
N ASN A 3 15.08 13.69 -0.44
CA ASN A 3 14.43 13.33 0.84
C ASN A 3 13.20 14.23 1.05
N SER A 4 12.06 13.83 0.49
CA SER A 4 10.86 14.67 0.45
C SER A 4 9.62 13.84 0.65
N LEU A 5 8.67 14.43 1.36
CA LEU A 5 7.43 13.78 1.75
C LEU A 5 6.62 13.36 0.50
N ILE A 6 6.54 14.24 -0.49
CA ILE A 6 5.86 14.01 -1.77
C ILE A 6 6.46 12.80 -2.51
N GLN A 7 7.79 12.67 -2.55
CA GLN A 7 8.43 11.50 -3.16
C GLN A 7 8.03 10.21 -2.42
N GLY A 8 7.93 10.27 -1.09
CA GLY A 8 7.45 9.16 -0.27
C GLY A 8 6.01 8.76 -0.60
N LEU A 9 5.11 9.74 -0.73
CA LEU A 9 3.73 9.48 -1.14
C LEU A 9 3.64 8.81 -2.51
N LEU A 10 4.36 9.33 -3.50
CA LEU A 10 4.35 8.79 -4.86
C LEU A 10 4.86 7.35 -4.89
N ILE A 11 5.98 7.08 -4.20
CA ILE A 11 6.56 5.73 -4.14
C ILE A 11 5.61 4.77 -3.38
N GLY A 12 5.08 5.20 -2.24
CA GLY A 12 4.19 4.36 -1.43
C GLY A 12 2.82 4.12 -2.07
N ALA A 13 2.39 4.95 -3.02
CA ALA A 13 1.15 4.73 -3.77
C ALA A 13 1.28 3.62 -4.83
N ILE A 14 2.50 3.28 -5.28
CA ILE A 14 2.71 2.31 -6.37
C ILE A 14 2.18 0.93 -6.01
N ALA A 15 2.55 0.39 -4.84
CA ALA A 15 2.15 -0.97 -4.46
C ALA A 15 0.63 -1.12 -4.31
N PRO A 16 -0.10 -0.22 -3.62
CA PRO A 16 -1.56 -0.24 -3.59
C PRO A 16 -2.21 -0.10 -4.97
N LEU A 17 -1.64 0.71 -5.87
CA LEU A 17 -2.17 0.89 -7.22
C LEU A 17 -2.03 -0.39 -8.05
N ILE A 18 -0.90 -1.09 -7.91
CA ILE A 18 -0.69 -2.39 -8.56
C ILE A 18 -1.67 -3.42 -8.00
N ALA A 19 -1.86 -3.48 -6.68
CA ALA A 19 -2.85 -4.37 -6.08
C ALA A 19 -4.27 -4.10 -6.59
N PHE A 20 -4.65 -2.82 -6.73
CA PHE A 20 -5.94 -2.44 -7.32
C PHE A 20 -6.07 -2.91 -8.77
N LEU A 21 -5.06 -2.69 -9.62
CA LEU A 21 -5.07 -3.15 -11.01
C LEU A 21 -5.17 -4.68 -11.09
N LEU A 22 -4.42 -5.41 -10.27
CA LEU A 22 -4.50 -6.87 -10.22
C LEU A 22 -5.86 -7.38 -9.75
N THR A 23 -6.52 -6.64 -8.86
CA THR A 23 -7.88 -6.95 -8.39
C THR A 23 -8.93 -6.70 -9.48
N VAL A 24 -8.79 -5.62 -10.25
CA VAL A 24 -9.78 -5.21 -11.26
C VAL A 24 -9.66 -6.03 -12.56
N TYR A 25 -8.45 -6.34 -12.99
CA TYR A 25 -8.21 -6.97 -14.30
C TYR A 25 -7.95 -8.48 -14.24
N THR A 26 -7.81 -9.04 -13.04
CA THR A 26 -7.47 -10.45 -12.88
C THR A 26 -8.27 -11.08 -11.74
N ASP A 27 -8.66 -12.34 -11.90
CA ASP A 27 -9.26 -13.14 -10.82
C ASP A 27 -8.24 -13.61 -9.77
N LEU A 28 -7.05 -12.98 -9.73
CA LEU A 28 -5.94 -13.38 -8.88
C LEU A 28 -6.33 -13.32 -7.41
N GLU A 29 -7.14 -12.33 -7.02
CA GLU A 29 -7.63 -12.22 -5.65
C GLU A 29 -8.58 -13.37 -5.28
N ILE A 30 -9.43 -13.81 -6.21
CA ILE A 30 -10.36 -14.93 -6.02
C ILE A 30 -9.62 -16.26 -5.90
N VAL A 31 -8.57 -16.44 -6.71
CA VAL A 31 -7.74 -17.65 -6.72
C VAL A 31 -6.83 -17.73 -5.48
N LEU A 32 -6.25 -16.59 -5.06
CA LEU A 32 -5.34 -16.54 -3.91
C LEU A 32 -6.07 -16.49 -2.57
N SER A 33 -7.30 -15.96 -2.52
CA SER A 33 -8.09 -15.85 -1.30
C SER A 33 -9.58 -15.72 -1.62
N SER A 34 -10.24 -16.85 -1.83
CA SER A 34 -11.70 -16.91 -2.11
C SER A 34 -12.56 -16.33 -0.98
N ASP A 35 -12.08 -16.38 0.27
CA ASP A 35 -12.81 -15.91 1.46
C ASP A 35 -12.63 -14.42 1.78
N LYS A 36 -11.54 -13.79 1.31
CA LYS A 36 -11.18 -12.42 1.74
C LYS A 36 -10.67 -11.57 0.58
N PRO A 37 -11.52 -10.68 0.00
CA PRO A 37 -11.17 -9.82 -1.12
C PRO A 37 -10.32 -8.60 -0.71
N ILE A 38 -9.39 -8.80 0.22
CA ILE A 38 -8.45 -7.77 0.71
C ILE A 38 -6.99 -8.25 0.68
N PHE A 39 -6.74 -9.49 0.24
CA PHE A 39 -5.44 -10.13 0.37
C PHE A 39 -4.35 -9.38 -0.40
N LEU A 40 -4.62 -8.97 -1.65
CA LEU A 40 -3.64 -8.26 -2.47
C LEU A 40 -3.27 -6.90 -1.88
N TYR A 41 -4.23 -6.24 -1.25
CA TYR A 41 -4.01 -4.97 -0.59
C TYR A 41 -3.18 -5.11 0.70
N VAL A 42 -3.37 -6.19 1.46
CA VAL A 42 -2.53 -6.51 2.62
C VAL A 42 -1.09 -6.79 2.19
N VAL A 43 -0.90 -7.52 1.09
CA VAL A 43 0.43 -7.76 0.50
C VAL A 43 1.08 -6.43 0.08
N ALA A 44 0.33 -5.52 -0.56
CA ALA A 44 0.84 -4.19 -0.91
C ALA A 44 1.27 -3.38 0.33
N ALA A 45 0.50 -3.44 1.42
CA ALA A 45 0.88 -2.80 2.68
C ALA A 45 2.17 -3.40 3.27
N ALA A 46 2.34 -4.73 3.21
CA ALA A 46 3.56 -5.39 3.64
C ALA A 46 4.79 -4.95 2.82
N VAL A 47 4.63 -4.82 1.50
CA VAL A 47 5.69 -4.29 0.61
C VAL A 47 6.08 -2.86 1.02
N ASN A 48 5.09 -1.99 1.27
CA ASN A 48 5.36 -0.62 1.74
C ASN A 48 6.07 -0.57 3.10
N LEU A 49 5.77 -1.52 3.99
CA LEU A 49 6.44 -1.67 5.29
C LEU A 49 7.92 -2.04 5.13
N ILE A 50 8.22 -2.99 4.24
CA ILE A 50 9.61 -3.35 3.89
C ILE A 50 10.32 -2.14 3.26
N MET A 51 9.67 -1.46 2.33
CA MET A 51 10.21 -0.27 1.67
C MET A 51 10.54 0.83 2.67
N THR A 52 9.64 1.08 3.63
CA THR A 52 9.85 2.04 4.72
C THR A 52 11.08 1.67 5.55
N ARG A 53 11.24 0.39 5.90
CA ARG A 53 12.43 -0.08 6.64
C ARG A 53 13.72 0.18 5.89
N ILE A 54 13.73 -0.02 4.56
CA ILE A 54 14.89 0.25 3.72
C ILE A 54 15.18 1.76 3.65
N LEU A 55 14.15 2.59 3.48
CA LEU A 55 14.28 4.04 3.40
C LEU A 55 14.85 4.65 4.69
N PHE A 56 14.34 4.22 5.85
CA PHE A 56 14.88 4.65 7.14
C PHE A 56 16.31 4.20 7.37
N LYS A 57 16.65 2.94 7.04
CA LYS A 57 18.04 2.46 7.11
C LYS A 57 19.01 3.27 6.24
N ARG A 58 18.52 3.87 5.16
CA ARG A 58 19.32 4.67 4.22
C ARG A 58 19.30 6.18 4.52
N GLY A 59 18.70 6.61 5.64
CA GLY A 59 18.63 8.03 6.04
C GLY A 59 17.57 8.87 5.32
N TYR A 60 16.66 8.25 4.56
CA TYR A 60 15.57 8.94 3.86
C TYR A 60 14.32 9.08 4.74
N GLU A 61 14.46 9.75 5.89
CA GLU A 61 13.37 9.84 6.88
C GLU A 61 12.10 10.48 6.34
N THR A 62 12.21 11.61 5.64
CA THR A 62 11.05 12.35 5.13
C THR A 62 10.31 11.56 4.06
N THR A 63 11.05 10.89 3.17
CA THR A 63 10.47 9.97 2.17
C THR A 63 9.82 8.77 2.86
N GLY A 64 10.47 8.15 3.86
CA GLY A 64 9.89 7.04 4.62
C GLY A 64 8.59 7.42 5.32
N ARG A 65 8.52 8.62 5.93
CA ARG A 65 7.28 9.17 6.52
C ARG A 65 6.17 9.32 5.49
N GLY A 66 6.49 9.75 4.26
CA GLY A 66 5.52 9.83 3.16
C GLY A 66 4.95 8.46 2.77
N VAL A 67 5.80 7.42 2.70
CA VAL A 67 5.36 6.04 2.43
C VAL A 67 4.45 5.51 3.55
N VAL A 68 4.80 5.76 4.81
CA VAL A 68 3.96 5.39 5.96
C VAL A 68 2.61 6.08 5.89
N LEU A 69 2.59 7.40 5.62
CA LEU A 69 1.37 8.18 5.56
C LEU A 69 0.40 7.64 4.50
N ILE A 70 0.86 7.41 3.27
CA ILE A 70 -0.01 6.89 2.22
C ILE A 70 -0.47 5.45 2.48
N THR A 71 0.38 4.63 3.12
CA THR A 71 0.00 3.27 3.53
C THR A 71 -1.08 3.30 4.60
N PHE A 72 -0.98 4.22 5.55
CA PHE A 72 -1.98 4.39 6.60
C PHE A 72 -3.32 4.89 6.03
N ILE A 73 -3.27 5.87 5.12
CA ILE A 73 -4.47 6.34 4.39
C ILE A 73 -5.10 5.19 3.58
N GLY A 74 -4.30 4.40 2.86
CA GLY A 74 -4.78 3.24 2.11
C GLY A 74 -5.43 2.19 3.00
N ALA A 75 -4.84 1.90 4.17
CA ALA A 75 -5.44 1.01 5.16
C ALA A 75 -6.77 1.55 5.70
N LEU A 76 -6.86 2.85 6.00
CA LEU A 76 -8.12 3.48 6.40
C LEU A 76 -9.16 3.36 5.29
N LEU A 77 -8.81 3.65 4.04
CA LEU A 77 -9.71 3.51 2.89
C LEU A 77 -10.21 2.07 2.72
N LEU A 78 -9.37 1.07 2.96
CA LEU A 78 -9.79 -0.34 2.94
C LEU A 78 -10.75 -0.66 4.07
N VAL A 79 -10.43 -0.26 5.30
CA VAL A 79 -11.29 -0.52 6.47
C VAL A 79 -12.63 0.17 6.31
N PHE A 80 -12.64 1.46 5.97
CA PHE A 80 -13.88 2.20 5.76
C PHE A 80 -14.61 1.73 4.52
N GLY A 81 -13.94 1.50 3.39
CA GLY A 81 -14.58 1.06 2.15
C GLY A 81 -15.20 -0.34 2.23
N THR A 82 -14.58 -1.25 2.99
CA THR A 82 -15.16 -2.59 3.25
C THR A 82 -16.28 -2.54 4.29
N LYS A 83 -16.20 -1.65 5.28
CA LYS A 83 -17.27 -1.44 6.28
C LYS A 83 -18.45 -0.60 5.76
N LEU A 84 -18.24 0.27 4.77
CA LEU A 84 -19.31 1.08 4.15
C LEU A 84 -20.15 0.30 3.13
N LYS A 85 -19.65 -0.84 2.64
CA LYS A 85 -20.40 -1.79 1.80
C LYS A 85 -21.23 -2.77 2.65
N ILE A 86 -21.86 -2.27 3.71
CA ILE A 86 -22.92 -2.98 4.46
C ILE A 86 -24.26 -2.45 3.98
#